data_AF-A0A962GL69-F1
#
_entry.id   AF-A0A962GL69-F1
#
_cell.length_a   1.000
_cell.length_b   1.000
_cell.length_c   1.000
_cell.angle_alpha   90.00
_cell.angle_beta   90.00
_cell.angle_gamma   90.00
#
_symmetry.space_group_name_H-M   'P 1'
#
loop_
_entity.id
_entity.type
_entity.pdbx_description
1 polymer ?
#
loop_
_entity_poly.entity_id
_entity_poly.type
_entity_poly.pdbx_seq_one_letter_code
_entity_poly.pdbx_strand_id
1 'polypeptide(L)'
;MNPWKILNIDPTSDKKIIKKAYALLIKTYSPDEHPEKFKEIQLAYQLALELSKFGIIRPIAIKDTPDIEKTFKTNEDVDVKVEINKSDLAEESDRLKKLLTEIDLVAHKQHKQPLNISHWKFIEEYHQVHNISLKEKFKEDVFRLVSNINLDCVKRNKPIVIPMRVIRYMSKVFNWEENWQDYKFTFSQPEYEMIFSQSDKDEETYVIQLIDLEERLKCFFSDLFSSGSISYIIILFKGISLFLFIKYLLLFFSSQRLFFEVISKASPGKSGNDARIVNTNGKEPSFLQIIFRHLIINISLFPVYAYIFERFLNYKIFVFNEYWDYRVWLPAFVSMIMLNIICYIFTKKLLHDLLTGTQIYQKVPEIKPIFDPPL
;
A
#
# COMPACT_ATOMS: atom_id res chain seq x y z
N MET A 1 -13.56 29.69 43.33
CA MET A 1 -14.08 29.89 41.96
C MET A 1 -14.58 28.54 41.44
N ASN A 2 -15.79 28.45 40.87
CA ASN A 2 -16.32 27.18 40.36
C ASN A 2 -16.09 27.08 38.83
N PRO A 3 -15.16 26.23 38.35
CA PRO A 3 -14.77 26.19 36.94
C PRO A 3 -15.90 25.75 36.01
N TRP A 4 -16.81 24.89 36.49
CA TRP A 4 -17.94 24.37 35.71
C TRP A 4 -18.96 25.47 35.38
N LYS A 5 -19.22 26.35 36.36
CA LYS A 5 -20.16 27.47 36.20
C LYS A 5 -19.64 28.52 35.22
N ILE A 6 -18.32 28.72 35.17
CA ILE A 6 -17.67 29.71 34.29
C ILE A 6 -17.60 29.19 32.85
N LEU A 7 -17.36 27.88 32.69
CA LEU A 7 -17.43 27.20 31.40
C LEU A 7 -18.87 26.92 30.94
N ASN A 8 -19.86 27.23 31.77
CA ASN A 8 -21.29 27.01 31.53
C ASN A 8 -21.63 25.54 31.15
N ILE A 9 -21.03 24.59 31.87
CA ILE A 9 -21.24 23.15 31.69
C ILE A 9 -21.48 22.47 33.04
N ASP A 10 -22.13 21.30 33.00
CA ASP A 10 -22.22 20.43 34.17
C ASP A 10 -20.86 19.77 34.47
N PRO A 11 -20.56 19.47 35.76
CA PRO A 11 -19.34 18.77 36.14
C PRO A 11 -19.20 17.45 35.37
N THR A 12 -18.10 17.30 34.63
CA THR A 12 -17.88 16.14 33.76
C THR A 12 -16.42 15.71 33.76
N SER A 13 -16.18 14.41 33.60
CA SER A 13 -14.86 13.85 33.33
C SER A 13 -14.51 13.84 31.84
N ASP A 14 -15.48 14.13 30.96
CA ASP A 14 -15.27 14.10 29.52
C ASP A 14 -14.55 15.37 29.03
N LYS A 15 -13.27 15.20 28.70
CA LYS A 15 -12.38 16.24 28.18
C LYS A 15 -12.92 16.88 26.89
N LYS A 16 -13.69 16.16 26.08
CA LYS A 16 -14.24 16.69 24.82
C LYS A 16 -15.28 17.78 25.09
N ILE A 17 -16.11 17.60 26.13
CA ILE A 17 -17.14 18.56 26.53
C ILE A 17 -16.49 19.84 27.08
N ILE A 18 -15.47 19.69 27.93
CA ILE A 18 -14.71 20.82 28.52
C ILE A 18 -14.05 21.67 27.42
N LYS A 19 -13.39 21.03 26.44
CA LYS A 19 -12.75 21.71 25.30
C LYS A 19 -13.75 22.43 24.41
N LYS A 20 -14.91 21.81 24.15
CA LYS A 20 -15.96 22.40 23.32
C LYS A 20 -16.55 23.66 23.96
N ALA A 21 -16.81 23.63 25.26
CA ALA A 21 -17.31 24.78 26.00
C ALA A 21 -16.32 25.95 26.02
N TYR A 22 -15.04 25.66 26.25
CA TYR A 22 -13.96 26.65 26.17
C TYR A 22 -13.85 27.30 24.79
N ALA A 23 -13.92 26.50 23.72
CA ALA A 23 -13.87 27.01 22.34
C ALA A 23 -15.05 27.91 21.98
N LEU A 24 -16.25 27.65 22.53
CA LEU A 24 -17.41 28.51 22.36
C LEU A 24 -17.22 29.84 23.08
N LEU A 25 -16.70 29.82 24.31
CA LEU A 25 -16.49 31.02 25.11
C LEU A 25 -15.40 31.93 24.55
N ILE A 26 -14.30 31.39 24.02
CA ILE A 26 -13.26 32.22 23.36
C ILE A 26 -13.78 32.85 22.07
N LYS A 27 -14.66 32.17 21.33
CA LYS A 27 -15.29 32.76 20.14
C LYS A 27 -16.21 33.93 20.46
N THR A 28 -16.77 33.95 21.67
CA THR A 28 -17.63 35.04 22.16
C THR A 28 -16.84 36.14 22.86
N TYR A 29 -15.75 35.80 23.54
CA TYR A 29 -14.92 36.74 24.29
C TYR A 29 -13.53 36.85 23.66
N SER A 30 -13.37 37.84 22.78
CA SER A 30 -12.09 38.16 22.15
C SER A 30 -11.10 38.72 23.18
N PRO A 31 -9.81 38.32 23.13
CA PRO A 31 -8.77 38.81 24.05
C PRO A 31 -8.62 40.34 24.09
N ASP A 32 -8.90 41.00 22.95
CA ASP A 32 -8.73 42.44 22.78
C ASP A 32 -9.87 43.27 23.40
N GLU A 33 -11.07 42.69 23.54
CA GLU A 33 -12.25 43.41 24.07
C GLU A 33 -12.43 43.17 25.58
N HIS A 34 -12.10 41.99 26.09
CA HIS A 34 -12.33 41.61 27.50
C HIS A 34 -11.20 40.74 28.10
N PRO A 35 -10.02 41.34 28.39
CA PRO A 35 -8.85 40.59 28.87
C PRO A 35 -9.06 39.91 30.22
N GLU A 36 -9.86 40.51 31.12
CA GLU A 36 -10.14 39.95 32.44
C GLU A 36 -11.01 38.69 32.36
N LYS A 37 -12.07 38.72 31.54
CA LYS A 37 -12.93 37.55 31.30
C LYS A 37 -12.18 36.44 30.59
N PHE A 38 -11.31 36.78 29.65
CA PHE A 38 -10.48 35.79 28.96
C PHE A 38 -9.56 35.03 29.93
N LYS A 39 -8.91 35.75 30.87
CA LYS A 39 -8.10 35.13 31.94
C LYS A 39 -8.94 34.23 32.84
N GLU A 40 -10.14 34.68 33.22
CA GLU A 40 -11.05 33.90 34.07
C GLU A 40 -11.50 32.59 33.39
N ILE A 41 -11.84 32.65 32.10
CA ILE A 41 -12.22 31.50 31.28
C ILE A 41 -11.05 30.53 31.12
N GLN A 42 -9.83 31.04 30.91
CA GLN A 42 -8.62 30.23 30.77
C GLN A 42 -8.27 29.51 32.08
N LEU A 43 -8.37 30.19 33.22
CA LEU A 43 -8.17 29.59 34.54
C LEU A 43 -9.23 28.52 34.83
N ALA A 44 -10.50 28.78 34.51
CA ALA A 44 -11.58 27.81 34.67
C ALA A 44 -11.36 26.55 33.81
N TYR A 45 -10.87 26.71 32.58
CA TYR A 45 -10.54 25.59 31.68
C TYR A 45 -9.40 24.72 32.23
N GLN A 46 -8.32 25.33 32.71
CA GLN A 46 -7.20 24.60 33.30
C GLN A 46 -7.63 23.82 34.53
N LEU A 47 -8.38 24.45 35.44
CA LEU A 47 -8.91 23.81 36.63
C LEU A 47 -9.89 22.66 36.29
N ALA A 48 -10.78 22.84 35.31
CA ALA A 48 -11.69 21.78 34.87
C ALA A 48 -10.94 20.57 34.30
N LEU A 49 -9.87 20.80 33.53
CA LEU A 49 -9.03 19.72 33.02
C LEU A 49 -8.30 18.97 34.14
N GLU A 50 -7.78 19.66 35.13
CA GLU A 50 -7.15 19.02 36.29
C GLU A 50 -8.16 18.20 37.09
N LEU A 51 -9.32 18.76 37.41
CA LEU A 51 -10.40 18.05 38.10
C LEU A 51 -10.87 16.81 37.32
N SER A 52 -10.93 16.89 35.98
CA SER A 52 -11.26 15.75 35.12
C SER A 52 -10.21 14.62 35.21
N LYS A 53 -8.92 14.96 35.38
CA LYS A 53 -7.82 13.99 35.52
C LYS A 53 -7.86 13.28 36.86
N PHE A 54 -8.23 13.99 37.93
CA PHE A 54 -8.31 13.43 39.28
C PHE A 54 -9.67 12.77 39.60
N GLY A 55 -10.63 12.75 38.66
CA GLY A 55 -11.93 12.11 38.84
C GLY A 55 -12.84 12.81 39.85
N ILE A 56 -12.57 14.08 40.19
CA ILE A 56 -13.31 14.85 41.19
C ILE A 56 -14.47 15.57 40.49
N ILE A 57 -15.63 14.90 40.40
CA ILE A 57 -16.81 15.35 39.62
C ILE A 57 -17.85 16.08 40.50
N ARG A 58 -17.57 16.36 41.78
CA ARG A 58 -18.55 17.06 42.65
C ARG A 58 -18.41 18.58 42.59
N PRO A 59 -19.53 19.34 42.60
CA PRO A 59 -19.47 20.79 42.75
C PRO A 59 -19.00 21.11 44.17
N ILE A 60 -17.72 21.41 44.34
CA ILE A 60 -17.19 21.92 45.61
C ILE A 60 -17.73 23.34 45.76
N ALA A 61 -18.70 23.51 46.66
CA ALA A 61 -18.97 24.80 47.27
C ALA A 61 -17.81 25.08 48.22
N ILE A 62 -16.84 25.88 47.77
CA ILE A 62 -15.76 26.36 48.64
C ILE A 62 -16.38 27.38 49.60
N LYS A 63 -16.97 26.89 50.69
CA LYS A 63 -17.10 27.63 51.95
C LYS A 63 -16.21 26.91 52.95
N ASP A 64 -15.27 27.68 53.47
CA ASP A 64 -14.44 27.38 54.63
C ASP A 64 -13.40 26.27 54.47
N THR A 65 -12.34 26.57 53.72
CA THR A 65 -10.99 26.08 54.04
C THR A 65 -10.03 27.27 53.98
N PRO A 66 -9.53 27.77 55.13
CA PRO A 66 -8.46 28.76 55.13
C PRO A 66 -7.17 28.05 54.69
N ASP A 67 -6.34 28.74 53.90
CA ASP A 67 -4.94 28.39 53.53
C ASP A 67 -4.63 28.07 52.05
N ILE A 68 -5.47 28.46 51.08
CA ILE A 68 -5.02 28.59 49.67
C ILE A 68 -4.66 30.04 49.31
N GLU A 69 -5.21 31.04 50.03
CA GLU A 69 -4.90 32.46 49.80
C GLU A 69 -3.50 32.90 50.26
N LYS A 70 -2.83 32.12 51.12
CA LYS A 70 -1.48 32.46 51.61
C LYS A 70 -0.37 32.06 50.65
N THR A 71 -0.61 31.12 49.74
CA THR A 71 0.41 30.68 48.76
C THR A 71 0.66 31.69 47.66
N PHE A 72 -0.09 32.80 47.60
CA PHE A 72 0.07 33.88 46.62
C PHE A 72 0.37 35.26 47.23
N LYS A 73 0.62 35.35 48.55
CA LYS A 73 0.97 36.61 49.23
C LYS A 73 2.26 36.49 50.04
N THR A 74 3.35 36.12 49.39
CA THR A 74 4.71 36.55 49.75
C THR A 74 5.62 36.13 48.61
N ASN A 75 6.02 37.09 47.80
CA ASN A 75 7.35 37.27 47.22
C ASN A 75 7.23 38.40 46.20
N GLU A 76 7.08 39.62 46.74
CA GLU A 76 7.28 40.86 45.98
C GLU A 76 8.76 41.11 45.64
N ASP A 77 9.71 40.27 46.05
CA ASP A 77 11.13 40.42 45.69
C ASP A 77 11.88 39.08 45.57
N VAL A 78 11.33 38.12 44.82
CA VAL A 78 12.17 37.04 44.26
C VAL A 78 11.79 36.83 42.80
N ASP A 79 12.70 37.29 41.96
CA ASP A 79 12.78 37.13 40.51
C ASP A 79 12.87 35.63 40.16
N VAL A 80 11.75 34.91 40.22
CA VAL A 80 11.60 33.60 39.57
C VAL A 80 10.71 33.80 38.35
N LYS A 81 11.36 34.27 37.29
CA LYS A 81 10.88 34.12 35.91
C LYS A 81 10.51 32.65 35.67
N VAL A 82 9.23 32.32 35.74
CA VAL A 82 8.67 31.24 34.93
C VAL A 82 8.53 31.80 33.51
N GLU A 83 9.68 32.06 32.89
CA GLU A 83 9.79 32.11 31.44
C GLU A 83 9.47 30.69 30.97
N ILE A 84 8.25 30.45 30.50
CA ILE A 84 8.07 29.42 29.46
C ILE A 84 9.00 29.87 28.35
N ASN A 85 10.17 29.25 28.30
CA ASN A 85 11.30 29.67 27.49
C ASN A 85 10.81 29.80 26.05
N LYS A 86 10.64 31.03 25.55
CA LYS A 86 10.30 31.28 24.14
C LYS A 86 11.33 30.61 23.23
N SER A 87 12.55 30.40 23.72
CA SER A 87 13.60 29.62 23.05
C SER A 87 13.22 28.16 22.84
N ASP A 88 12.65 27.48 23.85
CA ASP A 88 12.40 26.03 23.79
C ASP A 88 11.21 25.75 22.87
N LEU A 89 10.18 26.60 22.90
CA LEU A 89 9.07 26.55 21.95
C LEU A 89 9.50 26.89 20.51
N ALA A 90 10.39 27.85 20.34
CA ALA A 90 10.96 28.19 19.04
C ALA A 90 11.83 27.05 18.49
N GLU A 91 12.61 26.40 19.36
CA GLU A 91 13.46 25.27 18.99
C GLU A 91 12.63 24.04 18.59
N GLU A 92 11.59 23.69 19.35
CA GLU A 92 10.65 22.63 18.98
C GLU A 92 9.93 22.94 17.66
N SER A 93 9.52 24.20 17.46
CA SER A 93 8.91 24.63 16.20
C SER A 93 9.86 24.52 15.01
N ASP A 94 11.13 24.90 15.18
CA ASP A 94 12.13 24.82 14.12
C ASP A 94 12.53 23.39 13.80
N ARG A 95 12.54 22.49 14.78
CA ARG A 95 12.70 21.04 14.55
C ARG A 95 11.57 20.49 13.66
N LEU A 96 10.32 20.83 13.96
CA LEU A 96 9.18 20.41 13.14
C LEU A 96 9.22 20.99 11.72
N LYS A 97 9.63 22.25 11.55
CA LYS A 97 9.83 22.84 10.21
C LYS A 97 10.91 22.13 9.41
N LYS A 98 12.02 21.72 10.07
CA LYS A 98 13.08 20.93 9.43
C LYS A 98 12.55 19.59 8.96
N LEU A 99 11.81 18.88 9.80
CA LEU A 99 11.15 17.62 9.42
C LEU A 99 10.18 17.81 8.26
N LEU A 100 9.37 18.86 8.26
CA LEU A 100 8.44 19.15 7.16
C LEU A 100 9.18 19.41 5.84
N THR A 101 10.29 20.13 5.89
CA THR A 101 11.15 20.39 4.73
C THR A 101 11.81 19.11 4.23
N GLU A 102 12.23 18.23 5.13
CA GLU A 102 12.80 16.93 4.78
C GLU A 102 11.78 16.00 4.13
N ILE A 103 10.54 15.98 4.62
CA ILE A 103 9.41 15.26 3.97
C ILE A 103 9.23 15.75 2.53
N ASP A 104 9.23 17.06 2.32
CA ASP A 104 9.10 17.65 0.98
C ASP A 104 10.28 17.27 0.07
N LEU A 105 11.50 17.30 0.60
CA LEU A 105 12.72 16.91 -0.12
C LEU A 105 12.73 15.43 -0.48
N VAL A 106 12.35 14.54 0.43
CA VAL A 106 12.29 13.08 0.20
C VAL A 106 11.20 12.75 -0.81
N ALA A 107 10.08 13.48 -0.78
CA ALA A 107 9.05 13.35 -1.80
C ALA A 107 9.55 13.77 -3.19
N HIS A 108 10.28 14.88 -3.30
CA HIS A 108 10.70 15.44 -4.60
C HIS A 108 12.06 14.93 -5.12
N LYS A 109 12.93 14.32 -4.28
CA LYS A 109 14.22 13.78 -4.71
C LYS A 109 14.05 12.46 -5.50
N GLN A 110 14.21 12.59 -6.82
CA GLN A 110 14.60 11.57 -7.81
C GLN A 110 13.97 10.17 -7.67
N HIS A 111 12.76 10.02 -8.23
CA HIS A 111 12.26 8.93 -9.10
C HIS A 111 12.48 7.42 -8.77
N LYS A 112 13.20 7.02 -7.70
CA LYS A 112 13.48 5.61 -7.36
C LYS A 112 13.33 5.26 -5.88
N GLN A 113 13.19 6.24 -4.99
CA GLN A 113 13.23 6.04 -3.54
C GLN A 113 11.91 6.17 -2.75
N PRO A 114 10.81 6.82 -3.21
CA PRO A 114 9.61 6.97 -2.38
C PRO A 114 8.90 5.63 -2.14
N LEU A 115 9.31 4.58 -2.85
CA LEU A 115 8.87 3.21 -2.65
C LEU A 115 9.36 2.62 -1.30
N ASN A 116 10.48 3.03 -0.73
CA ASN A 116 11.02 2.33 0.44
C ASN A 116 10.70 3.06 1.75
N ILE A 117 9.92 2.40 2.64
CA ILE A 117 9.52 2.88 3.97
C ILE A 117 10.74 3.27 4.83
N SER A 118 11.89 2.62 4.61
CA SER A 118 13.12 2.89 5.39
C SER A 118 13.58 4.35 5.32
N HIS A 119 13.32 5.04 4.20
CA HIS A 119 13.68 6.45 4.03
C HIS A 119 12.69 7.42 4.67
N TRP A 120 11.57 6.92 5.22
CA TRP A 120 10.53 7.71 5.87
C TRP A 120 10.56 7.59 7.41
N LYS A 121 11.44 6.74 7.95
CA LYS A 121 11.55 6.49 9.40
C LYS A 121 11.94 7.73 10.22
N PHE A 122 12.63 8.69 9.62
CA PHE A 122 13.00 9.95 10.27
C PHE A 122 11.76 10.72 10.77
N ILE A 123 10.57 10.47 10.20
CA ILE A 123 9.33 11.10 10.63
C ILE A 123 9.03 10.78 12.10
N GLU A 124 9.40 9.60 12.61
CA GLU A 124 9.18 9.19 14.00
C GLU A 124 9.86 10.14 15.02
N GLU A 125 10.85 10.93 14.59
CA GLU A 125 11.49 11.96 15.42
C GLU A 125 10.51 13.02 15.94
N TYR A 126 9.35 13.20 15.27
CA TYR A 126 8.30 14.10 15.74
C TYR A 126 7.77 13.74 17.15
N HIS A 127 7.90 12.47 17.57
CA HIS A 127 7.48 12.04 18.91
C HIS A 127 8.28 12.74 20.02
N GLN A 128 9.50 13.22 19.73
CA GLN A 128 10.38 13.92 20.66
C GLN A 128 9.88 15.32 21.04
N VAL A 129 8.92 15.89 20.32
CA VAL A 129 8.32 17.19 20.65
C VAL A 129 7.33 17.04 21.78
N HIS A 130 7.44 17.80 22.87
CA HIS A 130 6.56 17.63 24.03
C HIS A 130 5.27 18.44 23.89
N ASN A 131 5.32 19.55 23.15
CA ASN A 131 4.17 20.41 22.98
C ASN A 131 3.07 19.76 22.11
N ILE A 132 1.92 19.51 22.73
CA ILE A 132 0.74 18.89 22.09
C ILE A 132 0.18 19.79 20.97
N SER A 133 0.15 21.11 21.16
CA SER A 133 -0.39 22.03 20.15
C SER A 133 0.49 22.08 18.90
N LEU A 134 1.82 22.03 19.06
CA LEU A 134 2.75 21.97 17.94
C LEU A 134 2.65 20.62 17.21
N LYS A 135 2.46 19.52 17.95
CA LYS A 135 2.22 18.19 17.37
C LYS A 135 0.96 18.14 16.52
N GLU A 136 -0.17 18.66 17.00
CA GLU A 136 -1.42 18.66 16.22
C GLU A 136 -1.27 19.51 14.95
N LYS A 137 -0.70 20.71 15.07
CA LYS A 137 -0.43 21.56 13.91
C LYS A 137 0.49 20.89 12.89
N PHE A 138 1.53 20.21 13.35
CA PHE A 138 2.44 19.48 12.48
C PHE A 138 1.75 18.33 11.74
N LYS A 139 0.87 17.57 12.41
CA LYS A 139 0.08 16.52 11.74
C LYS A 139 -0.77 17.10 10.61
N GLU A 140 -1.41 18.25 10.84
CA GLU A 140 -2.19 18.95 9.82
C GLU A 140 -1.30 19.45 8.66
N ASP A 141 -0.14 20.01 8.97
CA ASP A 141 0.80 20.52 7.96
C ASP A 141 1.36 19.38 7.09
N VAL A 142 1.69 18.22 7.69
CA VAL A 142 2.12 17.04 6.95
C VAL A 142 0.98 16.48 6.09
N PHE A 143 -0.24 16.41 6.64
CA PHE A 143 -1.41 15.97 5.88
C PHE A 143 -1.64 16.84 4.64
N ARG A 144 -1.57 18.17 4.80
CA ARG A 144 -1.69 19.14 3.71
C ARG A 144 -0.58 18.99 2.67
N LEU A 145 0.65 18.81 3.11
CA LEU A 145 1.80 18.67 2.22
C LEU A 145 1.67 17.41 1.35
N VAL A 146 1.41 16.26 1.97
CA VAL A 146 1.32 14.97 1.29
C VAL A 146 0.15 14.95 0.32
N SER A 147 -1.02 15.46 0.72
CA SER A 147 -2.19 15.51 -0.14
C SER A 147 -1.96 16.41 -1.35
N ASN A 148 -1.38 17.60 -1.17
CA ASN A 148 -1.12 18.53 -2.27
C ASN A 148 -0.07 18.02 -3.25
N ILE A 149 1.00 17.37 -2.78
CA ILE A 149 2.01 16.76 -3.65
C ILE A 149 1.35 15.74 -4.60
N ASN A 150 0.54 14.84 -4.06
CA ASN A 150 -0.10 13.81 -4.85
C ASN A 150 -1.22 14.39 -5.75
N LEU A 151 -1.98 15.36 -5.27
CA LEU A 151 -3.04 16.05 -6.00
C LEU A 151 -2.49 16.84 -7.20
N ASP A 152 -1.34 17.50 -7.04
CA ASP A 152 -0.63 18.17 -8.13
C ASP A 152 -0.14 17.18 -9.19
N CYS A 153 0.26 15.97 -8.80
CA CYS A 153 0.62 14.92 -9.74
C CYS A 153 -0.59 14.46 -10.56
N VAL A 154 -1.74 14.23 -9.90
CA VAL A 154 -2.99 13.85 -10.56
C VAL A 154 -3.45 14.94 -11.53
N LYS A 155 -3.47 16.22 -11.11
CA LYS A 155 -3.82 17.35 -11.98
C LYS A 155 -2.93 17.46 -13.23
N ARG A 156 -1.66 17.12 -13.11
CA ARG A 156 -0.67 17.17 -14.20
C ARG A 156 -0.57 15.86 -14.99
N ASN A 157 -1.45 14.89 -14.73
CA ASN A 157 -1.45 13.55 -15.33
C ASN A 157 -0.09 12.83 -15.20
N LYS A 158 0.57 13.01 -14.04
CA LYS A 158 1.86 12.41 -13.68
C LYS A 158 1.66 11.27 -12.68
N PRO A 159 2.59 10.29 -12.62
CA PRO A 159 2.52 9.23 -11.62
C PRO A 159 2.57 9.82 -10.20
N ILE A 160 1.81 9.19 -9.28
CA ILE A 160 1.78 9.53 -7.86
C ILE A 160 3.20 9.44 -7.29
N VAL A 161 3.61 10.48 -6.56
CA VAL A 161 4.96 10.59 -5.98
C VAL A 161 5.06 9.85 -4.65
N ILE A 162 4.09 10.04 -3.76
CA ILE A 162 4.06 9.40 -2.44
C ILE A 162 3.12 8.19 -2.52
N PRO A 163 3.64 6.95 -2.54
CA PRO A 163 2.82 5.76 -2.73
C PRO A 163 2.00 5.43 -1.48
N MET A 164 0.89 4.72 -1.67
CA MET A 164 -0.07 4.41 -0.59
C MET A 164 0.55 3.74 0.64
N ARG A 165 1.54 2.85 0.49
CA ARG A 165 2.24 2.25 1.63
C ARG A 165 2.91 3.27 2.56
N VAL A 166 3.40 4.38 2.00
CA VAL A 166 4.00 5.47 2.79
C VAL A 166 2.89 6.27 3.47
N ILE A 167 1.78 6.51 2.77
CA ILE A 167 0.60 7.16 3.35
C ILE A 167 0.04 6.33 4.53
N ARG A 168 -0.06 5.00 4.38
CA ARG A 168 -0.47 4.09 5.48
C ARG A 168 0.51 4.12 6.64
N TYR A 169 1.81 4.11 6.35
CA TYR A 169 2.84 4.25 7.40
C TYR A 169 2.70 5.58 8.14
N MET A 170 2.55 6.70 7.42
CA MET A 170 2.31 8.02 8.02
C MET A 170 0.99 8.06 8.80
N SER A 171 -0.08 7.47 8.28
CA SER A 171 -1.37 7.35 8.96
C SER A 171 -1.22 6.67 10.31
N LYS A 172 -0.45 5.58 10.38
CA LYS A 172 -0.13 4.86 11.62
C LYS A 172 0.73 5.70 12.57
N VAL A 173 1.75 6.39 12.05
CA VAL A 173 2.65 7.23 12.86
C VAL A 173 1.89 8.42 13.47
N PHE A 174 1.08 9.12 12.67
CA PHE A 174 0.36 10.32 13.09
C PHE A 174 -1.02 10.05 13.70
N ASN A 175 -1.50 8.81 13.60
CA ASN A 175 -2.82 8.40 14.04
C ASN A 175 -3.95 9.16 13.33
N TRP A 176 -3.84 9.28 12.00
CA TRP A 176 -4.82 10.01 11.18
C TRP A 176 -6.17 9.29 11.10
N GLU A 177 -6.17 7.95 11.17
CA GLU A 177 -7.38 7.11 11.15
C GLU A 177 -8.30 7.34 12.35
N GLU A 178 -7.77 7.57 13.55
CA GLU A 178 -8.63 7.83 14.73
C GLU A 178 -9.37 9.17 14.64
N ASN A 179 -8.84 10.13 13.89
CA ASN A 179 -9.37 11.49 13.79
C ASN A 179 -9.91 11.81 12.37
N TRP A 180 -10.25 10.79 11.58
CA TRP A 180 -10.64 10.97 10.17
C TRP A 180 -11.81 11.95 9.98
N GLN A 181 -12.74 12.02 10.94
CA GLN A 181 -13.86 12.96 10.87
C GLN A 181 -13.35 14.41 10.91
N ASP A 182 -12.39 14.72 11.78
CA ASP A 182 -11.84 16.07 11.91
C ASP A 182 -11.12 16.47 10.63
N TYR A 183 -10.36 15.56 10.03
CA TYR A 183 -9.71 15.80 8.73
C TYR A 183 -10.72 16.03 7.59
N LYS A 184 -11.86 15.33 7.60
CA LYS A 184 -12.93 15.51 6.61
C LYS A 184 -13.57 16.90 6.67
N PHE A 185 -13.62 17.52 7.85
CA PHE A 185 -14.15 18.87 8.03
C PHE A 185 -13.09 19.97 7.83
N THR A 186 -11.83 19.69 8.13
CA THR A 186 -10.73 20.67 8.04
C THR A 186 -10.15 20.81 6.63
N PHE A 187 -10.13 19.73 5.84
CA PHE A 187 -9.49 19.70 4.52
C PHE A 187 -10.52 19.64 3.38
N SER A 188 -10.11 20.09 2.18
CA SER A 188 -10.98 20.02 1.01
C SER A 188 -11.24 18.56 0.61
N GLN A 189 -12.38 18.28 -0.05
CA GLN A 189 -12.71 16.94 -0.53
C GLN A 189 -11.57 16.27 -1.31
N PRO A 190 -10.92 16.90 -2.30
CA PRO A 190 -9.85 16.22 -3.03
C PRO A 190 -8.60 15.99 -2.16
N GLU A 191 -8.26 16.87 -1.21
CA GLU A 191 -7.14 16.63 -0.28
C GLU A 191 -7.43 15.46 0.67
N TYR A 192 -8.65 15.39 1.19
CA TYR A 192 -9.12 14.30 2.04
C TYR A 192 -9.13 12.97 1.28
N GLU A 193 -9.67 12.95 0.06
CA GLU A 193 -9.75 11.76 -0.77
C GLU A 193 -8.37 11.23 -1.14
N MET A 194 -7.37 12.10 -1.35
CA MET A 194 -6.01 11.64 -1.66
C MET A 194 -5.37 10.79 -0.55
N ILE A 195 -5.80 10.97 0.71
CA ILE A 195 -5.26 10.23 1.86
C ILE A 195 -6.23 9.12 2.31
N PHE A 196 -7.54 9.39 2.39
CA PHE A 196 -8.52 8.45 2.95
C PHE A 196 -9.33 7.65 1.91
N SER A 197 -9.57 8.16 0.69
CA SER A 197 -10.35 7.39 -0.32
C SER A 197 -9.59 6.17 -0.86
N GLN A 198 -8.28 6.09 -0.60
CA GLN A 198 -7.44 4.94 -0.93
C GLN A 198 -7.31 3.94 0.25
N SER A 199 -7.75 4.30 1.46
CA SER A 199 -7.73 3.39 2.63
C SER A 199 -8.92 2.44 2.67
N ASP A 200 -10.09 2.85 2.14
CA ASP A 200 -11.31 2.03 2.11
C ASP A 200 -11.39 1.07 0.91
N LYS A 201 -10.50 1.23 -0.07
CA LYS A 201 -10.18 0.11 -0.95
C LYS A 201 -9.23 -0.74 -0.15
N ASP A 202 -9.70 -1.91 0.28
CA ASP A 202 -8.85 -3.07 0.53
C ASP A 202 -8.03 -3.37 -0.76
N GLU A 203 -7.05 -2.52 -1.08
CA GLU A 203 -5.83 -3.01 -1.68
C GLU A 203 -5.21 -3.85 -0.57
N GLU A 204 -5.62 -5.13 -0.54
CA GLU A 204 -4.74 -6.23 -0.14
C GLU A 204 -3.35 -5.80 -0.58
N THR A 205 -2.44 -5.52 0.35
CA THR A 205 -1.13 -4.99 -0.04
C THR A 205 -0.51 -6.08 -0.91
N TYR A 206 -0.40 -5.91 -2.22
CA TYR A 206 0.11 -7.00 -3.04
C TYR A 206 1.63 -6.97 -3.05
N VAL A 207 2.28 -8.06 -2.67
CA VAL A 207 3.71 -8.26 -2.91
C VAL A 207 3.88 -8.80 -4.32
N ILE A 208 4.83 -8.23 -5.06
CA ILE A 208 5.24 -8.74 -6.38
C ILE A 208 6.23 -9.88 -6.14
N GLN A 209 5.79 -11.12 -6.35
CA GLN A 209 6.60 -12.31 -6.14
C GLN A 209 6.91 -13.00 -7.48
N LEU A 210 8.13 -13.54 -7.60
CA LEU A 210 8.49 -14.40 -8.73
C LEU A 210 7.68 -15.71 -8.65
N ILE A 211 7.02 -16.07 -9.74
CA ILE A 211 6.23 -17.31 -9.77
C ILE A 211 7.15 -18.52 -9.78
N ASP A 212 6.92 -19.43 -8.83
CA ASP A 212 7.66 -20.68 -8.72
C ASP A 212 7.26 -21.71 -9.81
N LEU A 213 8.05 -22.77 -9.95
CA LEU A 213 7.87 -23.79 -10.97
C LEU A 213 6.51 -24.50 -10.85
N GLU A 214 6.03 -24.76 -9.63
CA GLU A 214 4.74 -25.40 -9.39
C GLU A 214 3.57 -24.57 -9.97
N GLU A 215 3.52 -23.28 -9.62
CA GLU A 215 2.50 -22.37 -10.13
C GLU A 215 2.61 -22.18 -11.65
N ARG A 216 3.83 -22.15 -12.20
CA ARG A 216 4.04 -22.14 -13.66
C ARG A 216 3.47 -23.37 -14.35
N LEU A 217 3.60 -24.55 -13.73
CA LEU A 217 3.01 -25.79 -14.24
C LEU A 217 1.48 -25.77 -14.13
N LYS A 218 0.92 -25.26 -13.03
CA LYS A 218 -0.54 -25.07 -12.89
C LYS A 218 -1.09 -24.17 -14.00
N CYS A 219 -0.47 -23.02 -14.26
CA CYS A 219 -0.86 -22.14 -15.36
C CYS A 219 -0.79 -22.87 -16.73
N PHE A 220 0.25 -23.67 -16.96
CA PHE A 220 0.40 -24.44 -18.20
C PHE A 220 -0.72 -25.47 -18.40
N PHE A 221 -1.05 -26.24 -17.37
CA PHE A 221 -2.13 -27.23 -17.44
C PHE A 221 -3.51 -26.56 -17.54
N SER A 222 -3.70 -25.42 -16.90
CA SER A 222 -4.92 -24.60 -17.06
C SER A 222 -5.09 -24.11 -18.50
N ASP A 223 -4.03 -23.59 -19.11
CA ASP A 223 -4.03 -23.21 -20.53
C ASP A 223 -4.38 -24.41 -21.42
N LEU A 224 -3.79 -25.59 -21.15
CA LEU A 224 -4.05 -26.82 -21.91
C LEU A 224 -5.51 -27.27 -21.79
N PHE A 225 -6.05 -27.27 -20.57
CA PHE A 225 -7.44 -27.63 -20.32
C PHE A 225 -8.39 -26.69 -21.05
N SER A 226 -8.17 -25.37 -20.96
CA SER A 226 -8.99 -24.37 -21.64
C SER A 226 -9.01 -24.57 -23.17
N SER A 227 -7.85 -24.87 -23.76
CA SER A 227 -7.71 -25.15 -25.19
C SER A 227 -8.47 -26.41 -25.59
N GLY A 228 -8.51 -27.42 -24.71
CA GLY A 228 -9.25 -28.66 -24.94
C GLY A 228 -10.75 -28.50 -24.81
N SER A 229 -11.23 -27.73 -23.84
CA SER A 229 -12.66 -27.41 -23.73
C SER A 229 -13.15 -26.68 -24.99
N ILE A 230 -12.40 -25.70 -25.49
CA ILE A 230 -12.76 -24.96 -26.71
C ILE A 230 -12.73 -25.87 -27.94
N SER A 231 -11.67 -26.67 -28.08
CA SER A 231 -11.54 -27.61 -29.19
C SER A 231 -12.65 -28.67 -29.18
N TYR A 232 -13.11 -29.08 -28.00
CA TYR A 232 -14.19 -30.05 -27.83
C TYR A 232 -15.54 -29.45 -28.22
N ILE A 233 -15.81 -28.20 -27.82
CA ILE A 233 -17.02 -27.47 -28.23
C ILE A 233 -17.07 -27.35 -29.76
N ILE A 234 -15.97 -26.99 -30.42
CA ILE A 234 -15.90 -26.89 -31.90
C ILE A 234 -16.30 -28.21 -32.58
N ILE A 235 -16.05 -29.35 -31.93
CA ILE A 235 -16.30 -30.69 -32.46
C ILE A 235 -17.72 -31.17 -32.25
N LEU A 236 -18.34 -30.82 -31.12
CA LEU A 236 -19.76 -31.08 -30.88
C LEU A 236 -20.63 -30.53 -32.02
N PHE A 237 -20.22 -29.45 -32.68
CA PHE A 237 -20.92 -28.87 -33.81
C PHE A 237 -20.66 -29.54 -35.17
N LYS A 238 -19.64 -30.41 -35.32
CA LYS A 238 -19.20 -30.91 -36.63
C LYS A 238 -19.11 -32.44 -36.76
N GLY A 239 -19.41 -33.23 -35.73
CA GLY A 239 -19.37 -34.71 -35.83
C GLY A 239 -17.98 -35.24 -36.24
N ILE A 240 -16.93 -34.62 -35.72
CA ILE A 240 -15.54 -34.83 -36.13
C ILE A 240 -14.91 -36.01 -35.39
N SER A 241 -14.02 -36.76 -36.05
CA SER A 241 -13.28 -37.88 -35.44
C SER A 241 -12.32 -37.42 -34.33
N LEU A 242 -12.07 -38.30 -33.35
CA LEU A 242 -11.09 -38.08 -32.26
C LEU A 242 -9.71 -37.68 -32.79
N PHE A 243 -9.35 -38.16 -33.98
CA PHE A 243 -8.11 -37.81 -34.66
C PHE A 243 -8.02 -36.31 -34.97
N LEU A 244 -9.06 -35.75 -35.59
CA LEU A 244 -9.09 -34.33 -35.93
C LEU A 244 -9.17 -33.49 -34.65
N PHE A 245 -9.82 -33.99 -33.59
CA PHE A 245 -9.82 -33.32 -32.28
C PHE A 245 -8.44 -33.07 -31.74
N ILE A 246 -7.61 -34.11 -31.64
CA ILE A 246 -6.26 -34.00 -31.10
C ILE A 246 -5.43 -33.04 -31.96
N LYS A 247 -5.59 -33.09 -33.29
CA LYS A 247 -4.91 -32.16 -34.21
C LYS A 247 -5.32 -30.70 -33.97
N TYR A 248 -6.62 -30.41 -33.87
CA TYR A 248 -7.11 -29.05 -33.64
C TYR A 248 -6.78 -28.55 -32.23
N LEU A 249 -6.85 -29.42 -31.22
CA LEU A 249 -6.42 -29.11 -29.84
C LEU A 249 -5.00 -28.57 -29.82
N LEU A 250 -4.04 -29.27 -30.44
CA LEU A 250 -2.63 -28.88 -30.41
C LEU A 250 -2.36 -27.58 -31.19
N LEU A 251 -2.98 -27.42 -32.36
CA LEU A 251 -2.91 -26.18 -33.15
C LEU A 251 -3.51 -25.00 -32.39
N PHE A 252 -4.67 -25.21 -31.76
CA PHE A 252 -5.36 -24.20 -31.00
C PHE A 252 -4.57 -23.84 -29.74
N PHE A 253 -4.08 -24.82 -28.98
CA PHE A 253 -3.23 -24.60 -27.81
C PHE A 253 -2.00 -23.73 -28.12
N SER A 254 -1.28 -24.03 -29.22
CA SER A 254 -0.11 -23.26 -29.63
C SER A 254 -0.44 -21.82 -30.04
N SER A 255 -1.57 -21.60 -30.72
CA SER A 255 -1.96 -20.29 -31.25
C SER A 255 -2.68 -19.41 -30.20
N GLN A 256 -3.54 -20.01 -29.39
CA GLN A 256 -4.25 -19.38 -28.28
C GLN A 256 -3.28 -18.69 -27.33
N ARG A 257 -2.21 -19.40 -26.94
CA ARG A 257 -1.27 -18.88 -25.94
C ARG A 257 -0.57 -17.60 -26.40
N LEU A 258 -0.08 -17.57 -27.64
CA LEU A 258 0.50 -16.36 -28.24
C LEU A 258 -0.53 -15.23 -28.32
N PHE A 259 -1.74 -15.53 -28.79
CA PHE A 259 -2.80 -14.54 -28.98
C PHE A 259 -3.18 -13.83 -27.68
N PHE A 260 -3.46 -14.59 -26.62
CA PHE A 260 -3.79 -14.02 -25.31
C PHE A 260 -2.60 -13.28 -24.70
N GLU A 261 -1.37 -13.80 -24.83
CA GLU A 261 -0.20 -13.14 -24.27
C GLU A 261 0.13 -11.82 -24.99
N VAL A 262 -0.25 -11.67 -26.26
CA VAL A 262 -0.15 -10.41 -27.01
C VAL A 262 -1.29 -9.43 -26.68
N ILE A 263 -2.53 -9.91 -26.57
CA ILE A 263 -3.72 -9.04 -26.42
C ILE A 263 -3.98 -8.70 -24.96
N SER A 264 -4.10 -9.71 -24.10
CA SER A 264 -4.42 -9.54 -22.67
C SER A 264 -3.19 -9.42 -21.78
N LYS A 265 -1.97 -9.47 -22.36
CA LYS A 265 -0.69 -9.45 -21.64
C LYS A 265 -0.55 -10.54 -20.57
N ALA A 266 -1.44 -11.53 -20.61
CA ALA A 266 -1.54 -12.68 -19.72
C ALA A 266 -2.25 -13.81 -20.48
N SER A 267 -1.79 -15.05 -20.30
CA SER A 267 -2.49 -16.24 -20.80
C SER A 267 -3.68 -16.57 -19.87
N PRO A 268 -4.68 -17.36 -20.31
CA PRO A 268 -5.83 -17.72 -19.47
C PRO A 268 -5.44 -18.26 -18.08
N GLY A 269 -4.47 -19.17 -18.02
CA GLY A 269 -3.94 -19.74 -16.78
C GLY A 269 -3.14 -18.74 -15.94
N LYS A 270 -2.59 -17.68 -16.55
CA LYS A 270 -1.92 -16.57 -15.84
C LYS A 270 -2.91 -15.49 -15.38
N SER A 271 -4.00 -15.32 -16.11
CA SER A 271 -5.05 -14.34 -15.79
C SER A 271 -5.75 -14.66 -14.48
N GLY A 272 -5.92 -15.95 -14.16
CA GLY A 272 -6.47 -16.37 -12.86
C GLY A 272 -5.59 -16.00 -11.66
N ASN A 273 -4.29 -15.79 -11.89
CA ASN A 273 -3.29 -15.52 -10.85
C ASN A 273 -2.74 -14.07 -10.89
N ASP A 274 -3.34 -13.14 -11.65
CA ASP A 274 -2.80 -11.79 -11.95
C ASP A 274 -1.28 -11.79 -12.26
N ALA A 275 -0.86 -12.82 -13.01
CA ALA A 275 0.53 -13.07 -13.36
C ALA A 275 0.91 -12.35 -14.66
N ARG A 276 2.04 -11.62 -14.66
CA ARG A 276 2.52 -10.86 -15.82
C ARG A 276 3.97 -11.17 -16.15
N ILE A 277 4.28 -11.12 -17.44
CA ILE A 277 5.66 -11.26 -17.93
C ILE A 277 6.31 -9.89 -17.91
N VAL A 278 7.53 -9.84 -17.38
CA VAL A 278 8.39 -8.65 -17.41
C VAL A 278 9.76 -9.04 -17.93
N ASN A 279 10.48 -8.07 -18.48
CA ASN A 279 11.88 -8.22 -18.88
C ASN A 279 12.81 -8.10 -17.65
N THR A 280 14.10 -8.37 -17.80
CA THR A 280 15.12 -8.30 -16.72
C THR A 280 15.15 -6.96 -15.98
N ASN A 281 14.70 -5.88 -16.63
CA ASN A 281 14.66 -4.53 -16.08
C ASN A 281 13.32 -4.20 -15.36
N GLY A 282 12.44 -5.20 -15.18
CA GLY A 282 11.13 -5.03 -14.53
C GLY A 282 10.09 -4.29 -15.37
N LYS A 283 10.35 -4.08 -16.67
CA LYS A 283 9.42 -3.43 -17.61
C LYS A 283 8.69 -4.48 -18.45
N GLU A 284 7.59 -4.07 -19.08
CA GLU A 284 6.89 -4.91 -20.05
C GLU A 284 7.83 -5.36 -21.19
N PRO A 285 7.81 -6.64 -21.59
CA PRO A 285 8.64 -7.16 -22.66
C PRO A 285 8.19 -6.61 -24.02
N SER A 286 9.13 -6.50 -24.96
CA SER A 286 8.78 -6.11 -26.32
C SER A 286 8.00 -7.20 -27.05
N PHE A 287 7.25 -6.83 -28.08
CA PHE A 287 6.50 -7.77 -28.92
C PHE A 287 7.39 -8.89 -29.49
N LEU A 288 8.60 -8.54 -29.96
CA LEU A 288 9.57 -9.53 -30.44
C LEU A 288 10.01 -10.49 -29.35
N GLN A 289 10.25 -10.01 -28.12
CA GLN A 289 10.61 -10.88 -26.99
C GLN A 289 9.50 -11.88 -26.68
N ILE A 290 8.23 -11.45 -26.74
CA ILE A 290 7.08 -12.33 -26.56
C ILE A 290 7.06 -13.40 -27.66
N ILE A 291 7.18 -13.02 -28.93
CA ILE A 291 7.22 -13.98 -30.05
C ILE A 291 8.35 -15.00 -29.89
N PHE A 292 9.59 -14.54 -29.64
CA PHE A 292 10.74 -15.42 -29.47
C PHE A 292 10.53 -16.39 -28.30
N ARG A 293 9.94 -15.92 -27.21
CA ARG A 293 9.64 -16.74 -26.05
C ARG A 293 8.67 -17.88 -26.39
N HIS A 294 7.59 -17.58 -27.10
CA HIS A 294 6.64 -18.59 -27.56
C HIS A 294 7.24 -19.54 -28.59
N LEU A 295 8.11 -19.05 -29.48
CA LEU A 295 8.84 -19.89 -30.42
C LEU A 295 9.67 -20.95 -29.69
N ILE A 296 10.43 -20.55 -28.66
CA ILE A 296 11.25 -21.47 -27.86
C ILE A 296 10.39 -22.49 -27.12
N ILE A 297 9.25 -22.05 -26.56
CA ILE A 297 8.29 -22.95 -25.91
C ILE A 297 7.76 -23.99 -26.91
N ASN A 298 7.36 -23.56 -28.11
CA ASN A 298 6.83 -24.45 -29.14
C ASN A 298 7.89 -25.43 -29.66
N ILE A 299 9.14 -24.98 -29.85
CA ILE A 299 10.27 -25.86 -30.19
C ILE A 299 10.48 -26.90 -29.08
N SER A 300 10.36 -26.51 -27.81
CA SER A 300 10.51 -27.43 -26.67
C SER A 300 9.37 -28.45 -26.58
N LEU A 301 8.17 -28.11 -27.02
CA LEU A 301 7.00 -28.98 -27.02
C LEU A 301 6.87 -29.80 -28.31
N PHE A 302 7.59 -29.45 -29.38
CA PHE A 302 7.51 -30.12 -30.66
C PHE A 302 7.73 -31.64 -30.58
N PRO A 303 8.72 -32.17 -29.82
CA PRO A 303 8.86 -33.62 -29.66
C PRO A 303 7.64 -34.29 -29.02
N VAL A 304 6.93 -33.59 -28.12
CA VAL A 304 5.68 -34.09 -27.51
C VAL A 304 4.58 -34.17 -28.56
N TYR A 305 4.42 -33.10 -29.33
CA TYR A 305 3.45 -33.07 -30.42
C TYR A 305 3.74 -34.19 -31.40
N ALA A 306 4.99 -34.29 -31.85
CA ALA A 306 5.44 -35.30 -32.79
C ALA A 306 5.18 -36.73 -32.31
N TYR A 307 5.51 -37.02 -31.04
CA TYR A 307 5.21 -38.30 -30.41
C TYR A 307 3.71 -38.59 -30.37
N ILE A 308 2.88 -37.61 -29.99
CA ILE A 308 1.41 -37.78 -29.97
C ILE A 308 0.86 -38.02 -31.38
N PHE A 309 1.34 -37.27 -32.38
CA PHE A 309 0.93 -37.42 -33.78
C PHE A 309 1.34 -38.78 -34.36
N GLU A 310 2.52 -39.28 -34.08
CA GLU A 310 2.90 -40.61 -34.57
C GLU A 310 2.15 -41.72 -33.83
N ARG A 311 2.09 -41.65 -32.50
CA ARG A 311 1.55 -42.75 -31.68
C ARG A 311 0.03 -42.88 -31.73
N PHE A 312 -0.69 -41.76 -31.74
CA PHE A 312 -2.16 -41.76 -31.70
C PHE A 312 -2.80 -41.47 -33.06
N LEU A 313 -2.06 -40.80 -33.95
CA LEU A 313 -2.58 -40.36 -35.23
C LEU A 313 -1.97 -41.14 -36.42
N ASN A 314 -1.07 -42.12 -36.18
CA ASN A 314 -0.40 -42.90 -37.23
C ASN A 314 0.24 -42.03 -38.32
N TYR A 315 0.61 -40.80 -37.96
CA TYR A 315 1.11 -39.80 -38.90
C TYR A 315 2.63 -39.77 -38.82
N LYS A 316 3.32 -40.37 -39.80
CA LYS A 316 4.79 -40.32 -39.86
C LYS A 316 5.25 -38.91 -40.19
N ILE A 317 6.15 -38.36 -39.38
CA ILE A 317 6.66 -37.01 -39.57
C ILE A 317 7.93 -37.09 -40.41
N PHE A 318 7.91 -36.39 -41.53
CA PHE A 318 9.05 -36.29 -42.44
C PHE A 318 9.95 -35.13 -42.02
N VAL A 319 11.18 -35.42 -41.61
CA VAL A 319 12.17 -34.44 -41.14
C VAL A 319 13.55 -34.81 -41.70
N PHE A 320 14.28 -33.83 -42.24
CA PHE A 320 15.64 -34.03 -42.80
C PHE A 320 15.73 -35.17 -43.83
N ASN A 321 14.78 -35.24 -44.76
CA ASN A 321 14.69 -36.29 -45.79
C ASN A 321 14.42 -37.73 -45.29
N GLU A 322 14.11 -37.92 -44.00
CA GLU A 322 13.77 -39.22 -43.45
C GLU A 322 12.46 -39.18 -42.65
N TYR A 323 11.81 -40.34 -42.53
CA TYR A 323 10.69 -40.50 -41.61
C TYR A 323 11.23 -40.86 -40.24
N TRP A 324 11.00 -39.98 -39.28
CA TRP A 324 11.32 -40.27 -37.88
C TRP A 324 10.20 -41.14 -37.30
N ASP A 325 10.55 -41.93 -36.28
CA ASP A 325 9.61 -42.76 -35.51
C ASP A 325 9.62 -42.28 -34.05
N TYR A 326 8.65 -42.75 -33.25
CA TYR A 326 8.49 -42.34 -31.85
C TYR A 326 9.76 -42.57 -31.02
N ARG A 327 10.60 -43.52 -31.46
CA ARG A 327 11.91 -43.85 -30.88
C ARG A 327 12.92 -42.71 -30.97
N VAL A 328 12.74 -41.77 -31.90
CA VAL A 328 13.59 -40.56 -32.04
C VAL A 328 12.98 -39.40 -31.25
N TRP A 329 11.65 -39.27 -31.27
CA TRP A 329 10.95 -38.19 -30.57
C TRP A 329 11.02 -38.32 -29.05
N LEU A 330 10.96 -39.54 -28.51
CA LEU A 330 11.00 -39.76 -27.07
C LEU A 330 12.33 -39.33 -26.44
N PRO A 331 13.53 -39.71 -26.96
CA PRO A 331 14.80 -39.16 -26.49
C PRO A 331 14.91 -37.64 -26.65
N ALA A 332 14.41 -37.07 -27.75
CA ALA A 332 14.41 -35.62 -27.96
C ALA A 332 13.56 -34.89 -26.91
N PHE A 333 12.38 -35.42 -26.59
CA PHE A 333 11.52 -34.92 -25.53
C PHE A 333 12.21 -34.95 -24.16
N VAL A 334 12.77 -36.11 -23.79
CA VAL A 334 13.49 -36.27 -22.52
C VAL A 334 14.67 -35.31 -22.44
N SER A 335 15.41 -35.13 -23.53
CA SER A 335 16.52 -34.19 -23.61
C SER A 335 16.08 -32.74 -23.38
N MET A 336 14.94 -32.32 -23.97
CA MET A 336 14.39 -30.97 -23.77
C MET A 336 13.88 -30.73 -22.35
N ILE A 337 13.31 -31.75 -21.70
CA ILE A 337 12.95 -31.67 -20.27
C ILE A 337 14.21 -31.51 -19.43
N MET A 338 15.20 -32.37 -19.64
CA MET A 338 16.46 -32.33 -18.89
C MET A 338 17.15 -30.98 -19.06
N LEU A 339 17.17 -30.42 -20.26
CA LEU A 339 17.71 -29.09 -20.52
C LEU A 339 16.98 -28.00 -19.70
N ASN A 340 15.65 -28.02 -19.65
CA ASN A 340 14.87 -27.06 -18.85
C ASN A 340 15.11 -27.24 -17.34
N ILE A 341 15.22 -28.49 -16.85
CA ILE A 341 15.53 -28.79 -15.45
C ILE A 341 16.93 -28.28 -15.09
N ILE A 342 17.93 -28.58 -15.92
CA ILE A 342 19.31 -28.10 -15.75
C ILE A 342 19.32 -26.56 -15.72
N CYS A 343 18.72 -25.90 -16.70
CA CYS A 343 18.62 -24.43 -16.72
C CYS A 343 17.99 -23.90 -15.43
N TYR A 344 16.90 -24.53 -14.95
CA TYR A 344 16.21 -24.10 -13.75
C TYR A 344 17.03 -24.33 -12.47
N ILE A 345 17.78 -25.43 -12.36
CA ILE A 345 18.65 -25.70 -11.20
C ILE A 345 19.76 -24.66 -11.10
N PHE A 346 20.43 -24.34 -12.22
CA PHE A 346 21.57 -23.42 -12.22
C PHE A 346 21.19 -21.94 -12.16
N THR A 347 20.08 -21.55 -12.78
CA THR A 347 19.74 -20.13 -12.98
C THR A 347 18.41 -19.70 -12.35
N LYS A 348 17.63 -20.65 -11.81
CA LYS A 348 16.23 -20.44 -11.40
C LYS A 348 15.34 -19.90 -12.52
N LYS A 349 15.74 -20.08 -13.78
CA LYS A 349 15.01 -19.67 -14.99
C LYS A 349 14.86 -20.88 -15.92
N LEU A 350 13.70 -20.96 -16.56
CA LEU A 350 13.47 -21.92 -17.65
C LEU A 350 14.21 -21.47 -18.92
N LEU A 351 14.43 -22.39 -19.86
CA LEU A 351 15.21 -22.13 -21.07
C LEU A 351 14.70 -20.90 -21.85
N HIS A 352 13.39 -20.81 -22.03
CA HIS A 352 12.77 -19.69 -22.73
C HIS A 352 12.99 -18.36 -21.99
N ASP A 353 12.88 -18.34 -20.66
CA ASP A 353 13.10 -17.13 -19.85
C ASP A 353 14.56 -16.69 -19.85
N LEU A 354 15.49 -17.64 -19.85
CA LEU A 354 16.92 -17.37 -19.95
C LEU A 354 17.28 -16.73 -21.29
N LEU A 355 16.79 -17.30 -22.39
CA LEU A 355 17.11 -16.84 -23.75
C LEU A 355 16.45 -15.51 -24.11
N THR A 356 15.23 -15.24 -23.60
CA THR A 356 14.53 -13.98 -23.89
C THR A 356 14.73 -12.89 -22.85
N GLY A 357 15.41 -13.18 -21.74
CA GLY A 357 15.58 -12.24 -20.63
C GLY A 357 14.28 -11.93 -19.90
N THR A 358 13.29 -12.82 -19.94
CA THR A 358 11.98 -12.58 -19.32
C THR A 358 11.81 -13.32 -18.01
N GLN A 359 10.93 -12.81 -17.16
CA GLN A 359 10.49 -13.43 -15.92
C GLN A 359 8.99 -13.25 -15.74
N ILE A 360 8.37 -14.10 -14.93
CA ILE A 360 6.95 -14.02 -14.63
C ILE A 360 6.80 -13.67 -13.15
N TYR A 361 6.06 -12.60 -12.88
CA TYR A 361 5.71 -12.17 -11.54
C TYR A 361 4.22 -12.24 -11.32
N GLN A 362 3.83 -12.54 -10.09
CA GLN A 362 2.46 -12.56 -9.63
C GLN A 362 2.29 -11.52 -8.52
N LYS A 363 1.11 -10.89 -8.50
CA LYS A 363 0.66 -10.15 -7.34
C LYS A 363 0.08 -11.14 -6.34
N VAL A 364 0.68 -11.21 -5.16
CA VAL A 364 0.22 -12.05 -4.04
C VAL A 364 -0.22 -11.13 -2.92
N PRO A 365 -1.41 -11.33 -2.30
CA PRO A 365 -1.79 -10.55 -1.12
C PRO A 365 -0.77 -10.73 0.01
N GLU A 366 -0.35 -9.62 0.61
CA GLU A 366 0.54 -9.58 1.78
C GLU A 366 -0.23 -10.21 2.94
N ILE A 367 0.13 -11.45 3.25
CA ILE A 367 -0.39 -12.15 4.41
C ILE A 367 0.09 -11.36 5.63
N LYS A 368 -0.82 -10.60 6.26
CA LYS A 368 -0.55 -9.98 7.56
C LYS A 368 -0.15 -11.11 8.52
N PRO A 369 1.00 -11.03 9.21
CA PRO A 369 1.29 -11.97 10.27
C PRO A 369 0.14 -11.90 11.27
N ILE A 370 -0.51 -13.03 11.50
CA ILE A 370 -1.48 -13.19 12.58
C ILE A 370 -0.66 -13.05 13.86
N PHE A 371 -0.61 -11.83 14.39
CA PHE A 371 -0.20 -11.62 15.77
C PHE A 371 -1.34 -12.15 16.62
N ASP A 372 -1.23 -13.39 17.07
CA ASP A 372 -2.04 -13.86 18.18
C ASP A 372 -1.77 -12.91 19.37
N PRO A 373 -2.79 -12.24 19.92
CA PRO A 373 -2.60 -11.46 21.13
C PRO A 373 -2.18 -12.40 22.25
N PRO A 374 -1.18 -12.05 23.07
CA PRO A 374 -0.82 -12.85 24.23
C PRO A 374 -2.02 -12.94 25.17
N LEU A 375 -2.32 -14.18 25.57
CA LEU A 375 -3.40 -14.61 26.47
C LEU A 375 -3.46 -13.84 27.79
#